data_AF-A0A3D2CI16-F1
#
_entry.id   AF-A0A3D2CI16-F1
#
_cell.length_a   1.000
_cell.length_b   1.000
_cell.length_c   1.000
_cell.angle_alpha   90.00
_cell.angle_beta   90.00
_cell.angle_gamma   90.00
#
_symmetry.space_group_name_H-M   'P 1'
#
loop_
_entity.id
_entity.type
_entity.pdbx_description
1 polymer ?
#
loop_
_entity_poly.entity_id
_entity_poly.type
_entity_poly.pdbx_seq_one_letter_code
_entity_poly.pdbx_strand_id
1 'polypeptide(L)'
;MPFPPSLARALASLYVSDAEFERLGDLHYQDAGHGYDAFGLHPDFVALGELVAGPLYDRWFRVISRGHGSIPEIGPAVIAGNHSGNIPIDAAMIWMDVLRNTSPPRVPRAIADHFVPSLPWVGTLFARSGMIGGSRGNTRALLESGELLLIFPEGTPGIIKPWNERYQLRPFRVGH
;
A
#
# COMPACT_ATOMS: atom_id res chain seq x y z
N MET A 1 7.97 -2.06 21.73
CA MET A 1 8.33 -0.63 21.83
C MET A 1 7.68 0.09 20.66
N PRO A 2 7.11 1.30 20.83
CA PRO A 2 6.59 2.02 19.69
C PRO A 2 7.79 2.42 18.83
N PHE A 3 7.81 1.97 17.59
CA PHE A 3 8.80 2.36 16.60
C PHE A 3 8.45 3.79 16.15
N PRO A 4 9.22 4.83 16.51
CA PRO A 4 8.81 6.22 16.32
C PRO A 4 9.04 6.69 14.87
N PRO A 5 8.27 7.69 14.38
CA PRO A 5 8.47 8.27 13.04
C PRO A 5 9.89 8.77 12.78
N SER A 6 10.53 9.40 13.78
CA SER A 6 11.90 9.90 13.65
C SER A 6 12.92 8.79 13.36
N LEU A 7 12.71 7.59 13.93
CA LEU A 7 13.53 6.42 13.63
C LEU A 7 13.20 5.87 12.23
N ALA A 8 11.92 5.84 11.85
CA ALA A 8 11.51 5.45 10.50
C ALA A 8 12.18 6.33 9.44
N ARG A 9 12.16 7.65 9.65
CA ARG A 9 12.82 8.65 8.81
C ARG A 9 14.34 8.43 8.72
N ALA A 10 14.99 8.25 9.86
CA ALA A 10 16.44 8.03 9.93
C ALA A 10 16.88 6.73 9.22
N LEU A 11 16.05 5.69 9.24
CA LEU A 11 16.30 4.47 8.48
C LEU A 11 16.03 4.68 6.99
N ALA A 12 14.91 5.33 6.64
CA ALA A 12 14.53 5.60 5.27
C ALA A 12 15.55 6.45 4.51
N SER A 13 16.25 7.38 5.19
CA SER A 13 17.29 8.22 4.57
C SER A 13 18.51 7.43 4.05
N LEU A 14 18.62 6.14 4.35
CA LEU A 14 19.62 5.26 3.75
C LEU A 14 19.33 4.94 2.27
N TYR A 15 18.11 5.21 1.79
CA TYR A 15 17.66 4.87 0.44
C TYR A 15 16.82 5.97 -0.22
N VAL A 16 16.02 6.70 0.56
CA VAL A 16 15.16 7.80 0.11
C VAL A 16 15.93 9.12 0.15
N SER A 17 15.86 9.91 -0.93
CA SER A 17 16.53 11.22 -1.04
C SER A 17 15.71 12.34 -0.39
N ASP A 18 16.35 13.49 -0.12
CA ASP A 18 15.65 14.65 0.45
C ASP A 18 14.53 15.16 -0.46
N ALA A 19 14.74 15.14 -1.78
CA ALA A 19 13.71 15.50 -2.76
C ALA A 19 12.51 14.54 -2.72
N GLU A 20 12.76 13.26 -2.46
CA GLU A 20 11.68 12.28 -2.31
C GLU A 20 10.94 12.47 -0.98
N PHE A 21 11.63 12.81 0.12
CA PHE A 21 10.96 13.20 1.36
C PHE A 21 10.08 14.44 1.20
N GLU A 22 10.53 15.43 0.42
CA GLU A 22 9.75 16.63 0.10
C GLU A 22 8.51 16.24 -0.72
N ARG A 23 8.68 15.40 -1.75
CA ARG A 23 7.57 14.87 -2.55
C ARG A 23 6.54 14.15 -1.67
N LEU A 24 6.98 13.25 -0.79
CA LEU A 24 6.11 12.53 0.17
C LEU A 24 5.44 13.47 1.19
N GLY A 25 5.91 14.70 1.35
CA GLY A 25 5.23 15.73 2.14
C GLY A 25 3.89 16.15 1.54
N ASP A 26 3.72 16.02 0.21
CA ASP A 26 2.49 16.34 -0.52
C ASP A 26 1.51 15.14 -0.60
N LEU A 27 1.76 14.08 0.20
CA LEU A 27 0.88 12.92 0.24
C LEU A 27 -0.53 13.34 0.68
N HIS A 28 -1.55 12.93 -0.09
CA HIS A 28 -2.94 13.04 0.34
C HIS A 28 -3.24 12.02 1.44
N TYR A 29 -3.56 12.50 2.64
CA TYR A 29 -4.15 11.72 3.74
C TYR A 29 -4.83 12.63 4.76
N GLN A 30 -5.77 12.08 5.53
CA GLN A 30 -6.49 12.86 6.55
C GLN A 30 -5.79 12.85 7.90
N ASP A 31 -4.88 13.80 8.12
CA ASP A 31 -4.28 14.05 9.44
C ASP A 31 -5.12 15.03 10.28
N ALA A 32 -5.48 14.61 11.49
CA ALA A 32 -6.17 15.47 12.47
C ALA A 32 -5.21 16.36 13.28
N GLY A 33 -3.94 16.46 12.88
CA GLY A 33 -2.90 17.29 13.50
C GLY A 33 -1.93 16.52 14.38
N HIS A 34 -1.86 15.19 14.26
CA HIS A 34 -0.98 14.33 15.03
C HIS A 34 0.00 13.52 14.17
N GLY A 35 0.09 13.81 12.87
CA GLY A 35 0.99 13.18 11.90
C GLY A 35 0.51 11.83 11.37
N TYR A 36 -0.67 11.37 11.79
CA TYR A 36 -1.23 10.10 11.35
C TYR A 36 -2.65 10.31 10.84
N ASP A 37 -3.14 9.46 9.94
CA ASP A 37 -4.58 9.38 9.74
C ASP A 37 -5.29 8.48 10.76
N ALA A 38 -6.62 8.46 10.69
CA ALA A 38 -7.49 7.64 11.53
C ALA A 38 -7.20 6.13 11.43
N PHE A 39 -6.54 5.67 10.36
CA PHE A 39 -6.19 4.27 10.13
C PHE A 39 -4.70 3.98 10.40
N GLY A 40 -3.93 5.01 10.70
CA GLY A 40 -2.55 4.95 11.12
C GLY A 40 -1.51 5.27 10.05
N LEU A 41 -1.84 5.65 8.82
CA LEU A 41 -0.87 6.05 7.80
C LEU A 41 0.03 7.19 8.29
N HIS A 42 1.33 7.16 7.96
CA HIS A 42 2.28 8.24 8.26
C HIS A 42 3.35 8.38 7.16
N PRO A 43 3.66 9.59 6.67
CA PRO A 43 4.65 9.80 5.58
C PRO A 43 6.03 9.18 5.83
N ASP A 44 6.63 9.35 7.02
CA ASP A 44 7.92 8.71 7.33
C ASP A 44 7.89 7.17 7.25
N PHE A 45 6.74 6.53 7.47
CA PHE A 45 6.59 5.08 7.31
C PHE A 45 6.31 4.68 5.85
N VAL A 46 5.76 5.58 5.04
CA VAL A 46 5.72 5.42 3.59
C VAL A 46 7.15 5.44 3.05
N ALA A 47 7.98 6.39 3.47
CA ALA A 47 9.41 6.43 3.11
C ALA A 47 10.16 5.16 3.58
N LEU A 48 9.87 4.67 4.78
CA LEU A 48 10.43 3.39 5.25
C LEU A 48 9.93 2.20 4.41
N GLY A 49 8.68 2.23 3.96
CA GLY A 49 8.13 1.27 3.02
C GLY A 49 8.92 1.26 1.70
N GLU A 50 9.30 2.43 1.20
CA GLU A 50 10.15 2.55 0.00
C GLU A 50 11.53 1.95 0.18
N LEU A 51 12.17 2.13 1.33
CA LEU A 51 13.44 1.46 1.65
C LEU A 51 13.33 -0.07 1.51
N VAL A 52 12.20 -0.64 1.96
CA VAL A 52 11.97 -2.09 1.95
C VAL A 52 11.56 -2.60 0.57
N ALA A 53 10.60 -1.94 -0.07
CA ALA A 53 10.00 -2.38 -1.33
C ALA A 53 10.82 -1.97 -2.56
N GLY A 54 11.55 -0.86 -2.49
CA GLY A 54 12.30 -0.29 -3.62
C GLY A 54 13.32 -1.25 -4.25
N PRO A 55 14.21 -1.91 -3.48
CA PRO A 55 15.13 -2.89 -4.04
C PRO A 55 14.44 -4.07 -4.74
N LEU A 56 13.28 -4.51 -4.21
CA LEU A 56 12.48 -5.56 -4.83
C LEU A 56 11.87 -5.06 -6.15
N TYR A 57 11.32 -3.84 -6.15
CA TYR A 57 10.72 -3.20 -7.31
C TYR A 57 11.73 -2.96 -8.44
N ASP A 58 12.88 -2.34 -8.12
CA ASP A 58 13.87 -1.89 -9.10
C ASP A 58 14.77 -3.02 -9.62
N ARG A 59 15.19 -3.94 -8.74
CA ARG A 59 16.29 -4.88 -9.06
C ARG A 59 15.86 -6.33 -9.13
N TRP A 60 14.97 -6.76 -8.23
CA TRP A 60 14.53 -8.15 -8.21
C TRP A 60 13.45 -8.42 -9.27
N PHE A 61 12.30 -7.74 -9.14
CA PHE A 61 11.17 -7.89 -10.05
C PHE A 61 11.35 -7.04 -11.32
N ARG A 62 12.03 -5.88 -11.22
CA ARG A 62 12.19 -4.92 -12.34
C ARG A 62 10.82 -4.60 -12.94
N VAL A 63 9.95 -4.07 -12.08
CA VAL A 63 8.55 -3.86 -12.41
C VAL A 63 8.43 -2.93 -13.63
N ILE A 64 7.57 -3.33 -14.56
CA ILE A 64 7.17 -2.52 -15.72
C ILE A 64 5.68 -2.29 -15.60
N SER A 65 5.30 -1.02 -15.58
CA SER A 65 3.92 -0.56 -15.45
C SER A 65 3.61 0.49 -16.52
N ARG A 66 2.33 0.64 -16.84
CA ARG A 66 1.82 1.60 -17.83
C ARG A 66 0.43 2.06 -17.41
N GLY A 67 0.04 3.24 -17.86
CA GLY A 67 -1.34 3.74 -17.71
C GLY A 67 -1.60 4.49 -16.41
N HIS A 68 -0.55 4.98 -15.74
CA HIS A 68 -0.64 5.72 -14.47
C HIS A 68 -1.53 6.95 -14.54
N GLY A 69 -1.64 7.59 -15.71
CA GLY A 69 -2.58 8.70 -15.96
C GLY A 69 -4.06 8.34 -15.84
N SER A 70 -4.40 7.06 -15.68
CA SER A 70 -5.77 6.63 -15.35
C SER A 70 -6.06 6.70 -13.85
N ILE A 71 -5.04 6.86 -13.02
CA ILE A 71 -5.19 7.06 -11.57
C ILE A 71 -5.48 8.55 -11.37
N PRO A 72 -6.62 8.91 -10.75
CA PRO A 72 -6.94 10.30 -10.51
C PRO A 72 -5.95 10.90 -9.51
N GLU A 73 -5.51 12.13 -9.80
CA GLU A 73 -4.64 12.92 -8.91
C GLU A 73 -5.32 13.20 -7.56
N ILE A 74 -6.63 13.42 -7.57
CA ILE A 74 -7.46 13.77 -6.41
C ILE A 74 -8.76 12.97 -6.45
N GLY A 75 -9.27 12.63 -5.27
CA GLY A 75 -10.56 11.97 -5.12
C GLY A 75 -10.47 10.44 -5.15
N PRO A 76 -11.61 9.75 -4.93
CA PRO A 76 -11.58 8.33 -4.66
C PRO A 76 -11.44 7.49 -5.92
N ALA A 77 -10.71 6.39 -5.80
CA ALA A 77 -10.65 5.36 -6.83
C ALA A 77 -10.37 3.98 -6.22
N VAL A 78 -10.65 2.94 -7.01
CA VAL A 78 -10.37 1.56 -6.64
C VAL A 78 -9.47 0.94 -7.70
N ILE A 79 -8.28 0.53 -7.27
CA ILE A 79 -7.39 -0.33 -8.04
C ILE A 79 -7.74 -1.77 -7.68
N ALA A 80 -8.24 -2.51 -8.68
CA ALA A 80 -8.55 -3.93 -8.53
C ALA A 80 -7.53 -4.76 -9.32
N GLY A 81 -6.80 -5.63 -8.63
CA GLY A 81 -5.80 -6.52 -9.22
C GLY A 81 -6.11 -7.99 -8.97
N ASN A 82 -5.57 -8.89 -9.79
CA ASN A 82 -5.53 -10.31 -9.44
C ASN A 82 -4.55 -10.53 -8.28
N HIS A 83 -4.83 -11.48 -7.40
CA HIS A 83 -3.92 -11.82 -6.29
C HIS A 83 -3.02 -12.97 -6.70
N SER A 84 -1.75 -12.96 -6.30
CA SER A 84 -0.80 -14.06 -6.51
C SER A 84 0.41 -13.98 -5.58
N GLY A 85 0.91 -15.14 -5.18
CA GLY A 85 2.09 -15.25 -4.32
C GLY A 85 1.68 -15.30 -2.86
N ASN A 86 2.07 -16.37 -2.18
CA ASN A 86 1.68 -16.69 -0.78
C ASN A 86 2.02 -15.60 0.26
N ILE A 87 2.71 -14.54 -0.14
CA ILE A 87 3.08 -13.36 0.63
C ILE A 87 2.71 -12.11 -0.17
N PRO A 88 2.35 -10.99 0.49
CA PRO A 88 1.74 -9.81 -0.15
C PRO A 88 2.75 -8.95 -0.93
N ILE A 89 3.62 -9.59 -1.73
CA ILE A 89 4.59 -8.93 -2.59
C ILE A 89 3.89 -8.23 -3.74
N ASP A 90 2.86 -8.83 -4.32
CA ASP A 90 2.11 -8.22 -5.43
C ASP A 90 1.48 -6.89 -5.01
N ALA A 91 0.84 -6.86 -3.84
CA ALA A 91 0.33 -5.64 -3.22
C ALA A 91 1.44 -4.60 -2.98
N ALA A 92 2.60 -5.03 -2.45
CA ALA A 92 3.73 -4.14 -2.20
C ALA A 92 4.32 -3.55 -3.50
N MET A 93 4.37 -4.33 -4.59
CA MET A 93 4.88 -3.85 -5.88
C MET A 93 3.91 -2.86 -6.53
N ILE A 94 2.59 -3.13 -6.48
CA ILE A 94 1.58 -2.16 -6.93
C ILE A 94 1.62 -0.91 -6.06
N TRP A 95 1.74 -1.06 -4.75
CA TRP A 95 1.85 0.06 -3.81
C TRP A 95 3.03 0.96 -4.14
N MET A 96 4.20 0.37 -4.39
CA MET A 96 5.41 1.08 -4.79
C MET A 96 5.26 1.77 -6.15
N ASP A 97 4.66 1.06 -7.11
CA ASP A 97 4.43 1.57 -8.46
C ASP A 97 3.56 2.82 -8.46
N VAL A 98 2.43 2.77 -7.74
CA VAL A 98 1.51 3.89 -7.62
C VAL A 98 2.18 5.07 -6.92
N LEU A 99 2.87 4.80 -5.80
CA LEU A 99 3.54 5.84 -5.02
C LEU A 99 4.55 6.62 -5.87
N ARG A 100 5.37 5.94 -6.68
CA ARG A 100 6.41 6.56 -7.50
C ARG A 100 5.91 7.22 -8.78
N ASN A 101 4.82 6.72 -9.35
CA ASN A 101 4.35 7.18 -10.67
C ASN A 101 3.09 8.08 -10.61
N THR A 102 2.76 8.59 -9.43
CA THR A 102 1.69 9.59 -9.24
C THR A 102 2.25 10.91 -8.74
N SER A 103 1.66 12.01 -9.21
CA SER A 103 2.01 13.39 -8.84
C SER A 103 0.71 14.20 -8.74
N PRO A 104 0.26 14.64 -7.54
CA PRO A 104 0.89 14.40 -6.24
C PRO A 104 0.97 12.90 -5.87
N PRO A 105 1.89 12.50 -4.97
CA PRO A 105 2.03 11.10 -4.59
C PRO A 105 0.75 10.57 -3.94
N ARG A 106 0.34 9.38 -4.39
CA ARG A 106 -0.80 8.65 -3.86
C ARG A 106 -0.31 7.36 -3.20
N VAL A 107 -0.82 7.07 -2.01
CA VAL A 107 -0.62 5.76 -1.36
C VAL A 107 -1.89 4.93 -1.56
N PRO A 108 -1.84 3.79 -2.27
CA PRO A 108 -2.98 2.91 -2.35
C PRO A 108 -3.20 2.18 -1.01
N ARG A 109 -4.39 2.31 -0.47
CA ARG A 109 -4.86 1.71 0.77
C ARG A 109 -5.20 0.24 0.53
N ALA A 110 -4.19 -0.61 0.68
CA ALA A 110 -4.34 -2.05 0.50
C ALA A 110 -5.29 -2.65 1.53
N ILE A 111 -6.30 -3.39 1.07
CA ILE A 111 -7.23 -4.10 1.94
C ILE A 111 -6.66 -5.45 2.32
N ALA A 112 -6.39 -5.64 3.61
CA ALA A 112 -5.80 -6.86 4.13
C ALA A 112 -6.79 -7.74 4.89
N ASP A 113 -6.47 -9.04 4.87
CA ASP A 113 -7.11 -10.06 5.68
C ASP A 113 -6.67 -9.95 7.16
N HIS A 114 -7.47 -10.49 8.07
CA HIS A 114 -7.39 -10.27 9.51
C HIS A 114 -6.09 -10.77 10.16
N PHE A 115 -5.34 -11.65 9.50
CA PHE A 115 -4.11 -12.21 10.05
C PHE A 115 -2.92 -11.25 9.92
N VAL A 116 -2.90 -10.36 8.92
CA VAL A 116 -1.72 -9.51 8.66
C VAL A 116 -1.42 -8.56 9.82
N PRO A 117 -2.42 -7.92 10.46
CA PRO A 117 -2.20 -7.12 11.68
C PRO A 117 -1.63 -7.91 12.87
N SER A 118 -1.78 -9.25 12.90
CA SER A 118 -1.27 -10.08 14.00
C SER A 118 0.23 -10.38 13.90
N LEU A 119 0.88 -10.07 12.78
CA LEU A 119 2.31 -10.28 12.59
C LEU A 119 3.12 -9.19 13.32
N PRO A 120 4.00 -9.55 14.27
CA PRO A 120 4.80 -8.57 14.99
C PRO A 120 5.64 -7.73 14.03
N TRP A 121 5.65 -6.41 14.25
CA TRP A 121 6.37 -5.38 13.47
C TRP A 121 5.85 -5.18 12.05
N VAL A 122 5.57 -6.25 11.30
CA VAL A 122 5.03 -6.21 9.93
C VAL A 122 3.63 -5.58 9.93
N GLY A 123 2.76 -5.97 10.86
CA GLY A 123 1.43 -5.39 10.98
C GLY A 123 1.47 -3.88 11.23
N THR A 124 2.38 -3.43 12.10
CA THR A 124 2.60 -2.00 12.35
C THR A 124 3.11 -1.29 11.09
N LEU A 125 4.17 -1.80 10.46
CA LEU A 125 4.71 -1.18 9.25
C LEU A 125 3.63 -1.04 8.18
N PHE A 126 2.89 -2.12 7.90
CA PHE A 126 1.87 -2.10 6.87
C PHE A 126 0.73 -1.12 7.20
N ALA A 127 0.25 -1.09 8.44
CA ALA A 127 -0.75 -0.11 8.86
C ALA A 127 -0.23 1.33 8.70
N ARG A 128 1.02 1.59 9.10
CA ARG A 128 1.66 2.90 8.96
C ARG A 128 1.98 3.27 7.51
N SER A 129 2.09 2.30 6.61
CA SER A 129 2.21 2.49 5.16
C SER A 129 0.84 2.50 4.43
N GLY A 130 -0.29 2.47 5.15
CA GLY A 130 -1.62 2.70 4.60
C GLY A 130 -2.50 1.48 4.42
N MET A 131 -2.02 0.29 4.77
CA MET A 131 -2.83 -0.93 4.75
C MET A 131 -3.94 -0.86 5.80
N ILE A 132 -5.13 -1.32 5.44
CA ILE A 132 -6.28 -1.34 6.36
C ILE A 132 -6.93 -2.72 6.43
N GLY A 133 -7.57 -3.00 7.56
CA GLY A 133 -8.39 -4.21 7.70
C GLY A 133 -9.65 -4.12 6.84
N GLY A 134 -9.98 -5.22 6.16
CA GLY A 134 -11.17 -5.34 5.33
C GLY A 134 -12.47 -5.21 6.12
N SER A 135 -13.11 -4.04 6.05
CA SER A 135 -14.48 -3.83 6.50
C SER A 135 -15.18 -2.82 5.60
N ARG A 136 -16.51 -2.99 5.43
CA ARG A 136 -17.32 -2.05 4.63
C ARG A 136 -17.30 -0.62 5.19
N GLY A 137 -17.18 -0.48 6.51
CA GLY A 137 -17.08 0.81 7.16
C GLY A 137 -15.77 1.52 6.83
N ASN A 138 -14.64 0.81 6.96
CA ASN A 138 -13.32 1.36 6.67
C ASN A 138 -13.19 1.75 5.18
N THR A 139 -13.65 0.88 4.28
CA THR A 139 -13.57 1.13 2.83
C THR A 139 -14.45 2.30 2.43
N ARG A 140 -15.66 2.41 2.99
CA ARG A 140 -16.54 3.57 2.77
C ARG A 140 -15.89 4.85 3.26
N ALA A 141 -15.39 4.88 4.49
CA ALA A 141 -14.77 6.07 5.07
C ALA A 141 -13.58 6.56 4.23
N LEU A 142 -12.73 5.65 3.76
CA LEU A 142 -11.60 6.00 2.88
C LEU A 142 -12.05 6.53 1.51
N LEU A 143 -13.08 5.93 0.90
CA LEU A 143 -13.60 6.43 -0.37
C LEU A 143 -14.27 7.80 -0.20
N GLU A 144 -15.00 8.02 0.89
CA GLU A 144 -15.58 9.32 1.22
C GLU A 144 -14.51 10.39 1.51
N SER A 145 -13.33 9.99 2.00
CA SER A 145 -12.17 10.87 2.17
C SER A 145 -11.31 11.07 0.91
N GLY A 146 -11.73 10.52 -0.24
CA GLY A 146 -11.01 10.69 -1.51
C GLY A 146 -9.75 9.84 -1.66
N GLU A 147 -9.64 8.74 -0.91
CA GLU A 147 -8.48 7.86 -0.91
C GLU A 147 -8.54 6.83 -2.06
N LEU A 148 -7.37 6.26 -2.35
CA LEU A 148 -7.20 5.22 -3.36
C LEU A 148 -7.24 3.85 -2.68
N LEU A 149 -8.21 3.00 -2.96
CA LEU A 149 -8.22 1.62 -2.45
C LEU A 149 -7.44 0.69 -3.38
N LEU A 150 -6.72 -0.27 -2.81
CA LEU A 150 -6.17 -1.42 -3.53
C LEU A 150 -6.84 -2.70 -3.04
N ILE A 151 -7.54 -3.38 -3.94
CA ILE A 151 -8.30 -4.58 -3.65
C ILE A 151 -7.89 -5.74 -4.55
N PHE A 152 -8.03 -6.94 -3.99
CA PHE A 152 -7.83 -8.19 -4.70
C PHE A 152 -9.13 -9.01 -4.61
N PRO A 153 -10.04 -8.89 -5.59
CA PRO A 153 -11.41 -9.44 -5.48
C PRO A 153 -11.44 -10.97 -5.47
N GLU A 154 -10.37 -11.67 -5.86
CA GLU A 154 -10.22 -13.11 -5.70
C GLU A 154 -10.20 -13.54 -4.21
N GLY A 155 -9.78 -12.65 -3.31
CA GLY A 155 -9.57 -12.92 -1.89
C GLY A 155 -8.47 -13.96 -1.63
N THR A 156 -8.54 -14.63 -0.48
CA THR A 156 -7.59 -15.68 -0.05
C THR A 156 -7.37 -16.79 -1.10
N PRO A 157 -8.38 -17.27 -1.84
CA PRO A 157 -8.18 -18.25 -2.91
C PRO A 157 -7.25 -17.80 -4.04
N GLY A 158 -7.14 -16.49 -4.28
CA GLY A 158 -6.20 -15.93 -5.25
C GLY A 158 -4.74 -16.00 -4.78
N ILE A 159 -4.49 -15.88 -3.47
CA ILE A 159 -3.13 -15.95 -2.89
C ILE A 159 -2.51 -17.33 -3.10
N ILE A 160 -3.27 -18.36 -2.76
CA ILE A 160 -2.79 -19.74 -2.59
C ILE A 160 -2.76 -20.54 -3.90
N LYS A 161 -2.63 -19.87 -5.05
CA LYS A 161 -2.58 -20.54 -6.36
C LYS A 161 -1.31 -21.39 -6.46
N PRO A 162 -1.43 -22.70 -6.74
CA PRO A 162 -0.27 -23.50 -7.04
C PRO A 162 0.35 -23.04 -8.36
N TRP A 163 1.64 -23.33 -8.54
CA TRP A 163 2.41 -22.85 -9.69
C TRP A 163 1.83 -23.27 -11.05
N ASN A 164 1.19 -24.45 -11.14
CA ASN A 164 0.50 -24.93 -12.35
C ASN A 164 -0.77 -24.12 -12.70
N GLU A 165 -1.29 -23.34 -11.76
CA GLU A 165 -2.47 -22.47 -11.94
C GLU A 165 -2.10 -20.99 -11.97
N ARG A 166 -0.81 -20.68 -12.13
CA ARG A 166 -0.33 -19.30 -12.34
C ARG A 166 -1.02 -18.67 -13.56
N TYR A 167 -1.27 -17.36 -13.49
CA TYR A 167 -1.96 -16.57 -14.52
C TYR A 167 -3.41 -16.98 -14.79
N GLN A 168 -4.03 -17.78 -13.91
CA GLN A 168 -5.45 -18.07 -13.94
C GLN A 168 -6.15 -17.28 -12.83
N LEU A 169 -7.29 -16.68 -13.17
CA LEU A 169 -8.12 -15.96 -12.21
C LEU A 169 -9.00 -16.94 -11.45
N ARG A 170 -9.19 -16.67 -10.16
CA ARG A 170 -10.26 -17.25 -9.35
C ARG A 170 -11.54 -16.44 -9.48
N PRO A 171 -12.70 -17.04 -9.17
CA PRO A 171 -13.95 -16.28 -9.05
C PRO A 171 -13.81 -15.13 -8.06
N PHE A 172 -14.31 -13.96 -8.46
CA PHE A 172 -14.35 -12.78 -7.60
C PHE A 172 -15.42 -12.93 -6.52
N ARG A 173 -15.16 -12.33 -5.36
CA ARG A 173 -16.01 -12.42 -4.17
C ARG A 173 -16.51 -11.03 -3.77
N VAL A 174 -17.68 -11.01 -3.16
CA VAL A 174 -18.32 -9.78 -2.63
C VAL A 174 -17.75 -9.31 -1.28
N GLY A 175 -16.69 -9.97 -0.81
CA GLY A 175 -16.18 -9.81 0.56
C GLY A 175 -17.06 -10.50 1.61
N HIS A 176 -16.65 -10.38 2.87
CA HIS A 176 -17.43 -10.80 4.04
C HIS A 176 -18.11 -9.59 4.69
#